data_AF-A0A841RDX7-F1
#
_entry.id   AF-A0A841RDX7-F1
#
_cell.length_a   1.000
_cell.length_b   1.000
_cell.length_c   1.000
_cell.angle_alpha   90.00
_cell.angle_beta   90.00
_cell.angle_gamma   90.00
#
_symmetry.space_group_name_H-M   'P 1'
#
loop_
_entity.id
_entity.type
_entity.pdbx_description
1 polymer ?
#
loop_
_entity_poly.entity_id
_entity_poly.type
_entity_poly.pdbx_seq_one_letter_code
_entity_poly.pdbx_strand_id
1 'polypeptide(L)'
;MKKNRRSERHKAEKFQTRAQYLLENFTWDTEERILLDVMAQGTLSMSDAREASWMEVKRGLDLVIIKGVELKLSEESLAAFDKAMSELVDFSGEEIDPRNTLHKIFSHETGKNISKELAQTD
;
A
#
# COMPACT_ATOMS: atom_id res chain seq x y z
N MET A 1 -9.79 14.88 -19.08
CA MET A 1 -8.33 15.06 -19.30
C MET A 1 -7.68 13.70 -19.51
N LYS A 2 -6.97 13.47 -20.64
CA LYS A 2 -6.21 12.22 -20.83
C LYS A 2 -4.97 12.27 -19.95
N LYS A 3 -4.97 11.55 -18.82
CA LYS A 3 -3.76 11.35 -18.00
C LYS A 3 -2.70 10.65 -18.88
N ASN A 4 -1.49 11.21 -18.92
CA ASN A 4 -0.39 10.69 -19.72
C ASN A 4 0.10 9.38 -19.10
N ARG A 5 -0.33 8.23 -19.65
CA ARG A 5 -0.07 6.87 -19.10
C ARG A 5 1.42 6.60 -18.84
N ARG A 6 2.32 7.18 -19.64
CA ARG A 6 3.78 7.01 -19.47
C ARG A 6 4.31 7.71 -18.21
N SER A 7 3.70 8.85 -17.84
CA SER A 7 4.07 9.59 -16.63
C SER A 7 3.62 8.86 -15.36
N GLU A 8 2.41 8.29 -15.37
CA GLU A 8 1.87 7.57 -14.20
C GLU A 8 2.64 6.28 -13.93
N ARG A 9 3.01 5.53 -14.98
CA ARG A 9 3.86 4.34 -14.84
C ARG A 9 5.21 4.67 -14.21
N HIS A 10 5.88 5.73 -14.68
CA HIS A 10 7.15 6.17 -14.12
C HIS A 10 7.03 6.62 -12.66
N LYS A 11 5.89 7.18 -12.24
CA LYS A 11 5.65 7.54 -10.84
C LYS A 11 5.47 6.31 -9.96
N ALA A 12 4.81 5.26 -10.46
CA ALA A 12 4.63 4.01 -9.73
C ALA A 12 5.94 3.22 -9.60
N GLU A 13 6.72 3.13 -10.67
CA GLU A 13 8.01 2.40 -10.68
C GLU A 13 9.12 3.13 -9.91
N LYS A 14 8.97 4.44 -9.65
CA LYS A 14 10.01 5.31 -9.03
C LYS A 14 10.66 4.70 -7.79
N PHE A 15 9.86 4.06 -6.94
CA PHE A 15 10.31 3.59 -5.63
C PHE A 15 10.50 2.07 -5.56
N GLN A 16 10.23 1.36 -6.66
CA GLN A 16 10.15 -0.10 -6.67
C GLN A 16 11.43 -0.76 -6.12
N THR A 17 12.59 -0.42 -6.69
CA THR A 17 13.87 -1.03 -6.32
C THR A 17 14.27 -0.71 -4.88
N ARG A 18 14.03 0.54 -4.42
CA ARG A 18 14.35 0.91 -3.03
C ARG A 18 13.41 0.22 -2.04
N ALA A 19 12.12 0.10 -2.36
CA ALA A 19 11.18 -0.63 -1.52
C ALA A 19 11.58 -2.10 -1.35
N GLN A 20 11.97 -2.77 -2.46
CA GLN A 20 12.49 -4.14 -2.41
C GLN A 20 13.73 -4.25 -1.51
N TYR A 21 14.70 -3.34 -1.67
CA TYR A 21 15.88 -3.29 -0.81
C TYR A 21 15.50 -3.13 0.67
N LEU A 22 14.58 -2.21 1.01
CA LEU A 22 14.18 -1.97 2.40
C LEU A 22 13.48 -3.18 3.03
N LEU A 23 12.66 -3.91 2.26
CA LEU A 23 12.01 -5.14 2.71
C LEU A 23 13.00 -6.27 2.98
N GLU A 24 14.06 -6.38 2.16
CA GLU A 24 15.06 -7.44 2.29
C GLU A 24 16.05 -7.20 3.44
N ASN A 25 16.29 -5.95 3.81
CA ASN A 25 17.39 -5.58 4.71
C ASN A 25 16.95 -5.07 6.08
N PHE A 26 15.66 -4.77 6.29
CA PHE A 26 15.17 -4.18 7.54
C PHE A 26 13.86 -4.82 8.01
N THR A 27 13.59 -4.69 9.31
CA THR A 27 12.31 -5.07 9.92
C THR A 27 11.44 -3.84 10.08
N TRP A 28 10.16 -3.98 9.72
CA TRP A 28 9.16 -2.91 9.73
C TRP A 28 7.94 -3.35 10.52
N ASP A 29 7.15 -2.40 11.01
CA ASP A 29 5.83 -2.74 11.53
C ASP A 29 4.90 -3.23 10.41
N THR A 30 3.77 -3.82 10.78
CA THR A 30 2.82 -4.42 9.84
C THR A 30 2.36 -3.43 8.77
N GLU A 31 2.00 -2.20 9.14
CA GLU A 31 1.44 -1.22 8.22
C GLU A 31 2.51 -0.70 7.25
N GLU A 32 3.69 -0.34 7.79
CA GLU A 32 4.86 0.12 7.05
C GLU A 32 5.34 -0.95 6.06
N ARG A 33 5.40 -2.21 6.51
CA ARG A 33 5.74 -3.35 5.67
C ARG A 33 4.78 -3.52 4.50
N ILE A 34 3.48 -3.49 4.77
CA ILE A 34 2.46 -3.64 3.72
C ILE A 34 2.60 -2.52 2.69
N LEU A 35 2.82 -1.27 3.14
CA LEU A 35 3.03 -0.15 2.22
C LEU A 35 4.29 -0.34 1.37
N LEU A 36 5.38 -0.82 1.95
CA LEU A 36 6.59 -1.17 1.20
C LEU A 36 6.36 -2.29 0.20
N ASP A 37 5.63 -3.35 0.57
CA ASP A 37 5.24 -4.45 -0.32
C ASP A 37 4.43 -3.93 -1.52
N VAL A 38 3.50 -3.00 -1.29
CA VAL A 38 2.73 -2.33 -2.35
C VAL A 38 3.66 -1.52 -3.27
N MET A 39 4.59 -0.74 -2.71
CA MET A 39 5.55 0.04 -3.50
C MET A 39 6.52 -0.84 -4.29
N ALA A 40 6.91 -1.99 -3.76
CA ALA A 40 7.79 -2.97 -4.40
C ALA A 40 7.15 -3.65 -5.63
N GLN A 41 5.83 -3.55 -5.81
CA GLN A 41 5.17 -3.97 -7.05
C GLN A 41 5.42 -2.99 -8.21
N GLY A 42 5.68 -1.71 -7.91
CA GLY A 42 5.89 -0.68 -8.94
C GLY A 42 4.66 -0.35 -9.78
N THR A 43 3.46 -0.78 -9.36
CA THR A 43 2.20 -0.62 -10.12
C THR A 43 1.28 0.46 -9.58
N LEU A 44 1.32 0.73 -8.26
CA LEU A 44 0.56 1.78 -7.60
C LEU A 44 1.50 2.92 -7.18
N SER A 45 1.12 4.17 -7.46
CA SER A 45 1.93 5.32 -7.06
C SER A 45 1.83 5.56 -5.55
N MET A 46 2.88 6.14 -4.94
CA MET A 46 2.84 6.49 -3.52
C MET A 46 1.70 7.45 -3.16
N SER A 47 1.36 8.38 -4.06
CA SER A 47 0.23 9.29 -3.87
C SER A 47 -1.09 8.52 -3.85
N ASP A 48 -1.26 7.58 -4.78
CA ASP A 48 -2.47 6.77 -4.84
C ASP A 48 -2.61 5.84 -3.65
N ALA A 49 -1.51 5.22 -3.20
CA ALA A 49 -1.49 4.38 -2.02
C ALA A 49 -1.92 5.16 -0.76
N ARG A 50 -1.38 6.37 -0.56
CA ARG A 50 -1.73 7.24 0.58
C ARG A 50 -3.17 7.75 0.55
N GLU A 51 -3.74 7.90 -0.64
CA GLU A 51 -5.13 8.35 -0.81
C GLU A 51 -6.15 7.21 -0.80
N ALA A 52 -5.70 5.96 -0.92
CA ALA A 52 -6.57 4.80 -0.99
C ALA A 52 -7.33 4.58 0.33
N SER A 53 -8.63 4.36 0.21
CA SER A 53 -9.52 4.04 1.33
C SER A 53 -9.84 2.55 1.39
N TRP A 54 -10.25 2.08 2.57
CA TRP A 54 -10.68 0.69 2.76
C TRP A 54 -11.84 0.30 1.83
N MET A 55 -12.71 1.24 1.46
CA MET A 55 -13.77 1.02 0.47
C MET A 55 -13.27 0.69 -0.95
N GLU A 56 -12.04 1.08 -1.27
CA GLU A 56 -11.40 0.82 -2.57
C GLU A 56 -10.57 -0.47 -2.56
N VAL A 57 -10.55 -1.19 -1.43
CA VAL A 57 -9.88 -2.48 -1.26
C VAL A 57 -10.84 -3.60 -1.60
N LYS A 58 -10.37 -4.56 -2.38
CA LYS A 58 -11.08 -5.83 -2.61
C LYS A 58 -10.10 -6.98 -2.50
N ARG A 59 -10.60 -8.11 -1.99
CA ARG A 59 -9.85 -9.36 -1.96
C ARG A 59 -10.06 -10.14 -3.26
N GLY A 60 -8.96 -10.49 -3.93
CA GLY A 60 -8.92 -11.54 -4.96
C GLY A 60 -8.58 -12.90 -4.34
N LEU A 61 -8.34 -13.95 -5.13
CA LEU A 61 -7.97 -15.27 -4.60
C LEU A 61 -6.56 -15.27 -3.98
N ASP A 62 -5.58 -14.73 -4.70
CA ASP A 62 -4.15 -14.70 -4.37
C ASP A 62 -3.55 -13.28 -4.39
N LEU A 63 -4.41 -12.26 -4.39
CA LEU A 63 -4.04 -10.87 -4.53
C LEU A 63 -5.00 -9.94 -3.79
N VAL A 64 -4.56 -8.70 -3.59
CA VAL A 64 -5.41 -7.59 -3.14
C VAL A 64 -5.54 -6.58 -4.27
N ILE A 65 -6.72 -6.01 -4.42
CA ILE A 65 -7.00 -4.96 -5.40
C ILE A 65 -7.16 -3.64 -4.65
N ILE A 66 -6.30 -2.67 -4.92
CA ILE A 66 -6.36 -1.33 -4.32
C ILE A 66 -6.58 -0.31 -5.43
N LYS A 67 -7.65 0.48 -5.34
CA LYS A 67 -8.04 1.47 -6.38
C LYS A 67 -8.08 0.87 -7.81
N GLY A 68 -8.46 -0.40 -7.91
CA GLY A 68 -8.54 -1.15 -9.18
C GLY A 68 -7.20 -1.68 -9.71
N VAL A 69 -6.10 -1.56 -8.95
CA VAL A 69 -4.80 -2.15 -9.28
C VAL A 69 -4.64 -3.47 -8.53
N GLU A 70 -4.37 -4.55 -9.25
CA GLU A 70 -4.09 -5.87 -8.68
C GLU A 70 -2.65 -5.92 -8.14
N LEU A 71 -2.50 -6.37 -6.89
CA LEU A 71 -1.24 -6.40 -6.17
C LEU A 71 -1.00 -7.80 -5.59
N LYS A 72 0.08 -8.43 -6.04
CA LYS A 72 0.54 -9.73 -5.54
C LYS A 72 1.50 -9.53 -4.38
N LEU A 73 0.93 -9.29 -3.20
CA LEU A 73 1.68 -9.03 -1.98
C LEU A 73 2.24 -10.32 -1.38
N SER A 74 3.16 -10.21 -0.42
CA SER A 74 3.64 -11.37 0.34
C SER A 74 2.50 -12.04 1.12
N GLU A 75 2.64 -13.32 1.47
CA GLU A 75 1.63 -14.06 2.25
C GLU A 75 1.31 -13.38 3.59
N GLU A 76 2.32 -12.80 4.23
CA GLU A 76 2.19 -12.05 5.48
C GLU A 76 1.30 -10.80 5.30
N SER A 77 1.56 -10.02 4.25
CA SER A 77 0.75 -8.85 3.90
C SER A 77 -0.67 -9.24 3.50
N LEU A 78 -0.85 -10.32 2.74
CA LEU A 78 -2.18 -10.85 2.38
C LEU A 78 -2.97 -11.28 3.61
N ALA A 79 -2.33 -11.98 4.55
CA ALA A 79 -2.95 -12.41 5.80
C ALA A 79 -3.38 -11.22 6.66
N ALA A 80 -2.59 -10.15 6.70
CA ALA A 80 -2.97 -8.92 7.39
C ALA A 80 -4.20 -8.25 6.77
N PHE A 81 -4.28 -8.18 5.43
CA PHE A 81 -5.48 -7.70 4.73
C PHE A 81 -6.70 -8.59 5.00
N ASP A 82 -6.54 -9.90 4.96
CA ASP A 82 -7.62 -10.86 5.22
C ASP A 82 -8.17 -10.71 6.63
N LYS A 83 -7.28 -10.56 7.62
CA LYS A 83 -7.67 -10.26 9.00
C LYS A 83 -8.42 -8.93 9.08
N ALA A 84 -7.89 -7.87 8.49
CA ALA A 84 -8.50 -6.54 8.57
C ALA A 84 -9.90 -6.50 7.96
N MET A 85 -10.09 -7.11 6.79
CA MET A 85 -11.39 -7.19 6.12
C MET A 85 -12.38 -8.12 6.85
N SER A 86 -11.90 -9.21 7.46
CA SER A 86 -12.75 -10.14 8.20
C SER A 86 -13.20 -9.57 9.55
N GLU A 87 -12.29 -8.89 10.26
CA GLU A 87 -12.55 -8.34 11.59
C GLU A 87 -13.13 -6.92 11.55
N LEU A 88 -13.10 -6.26 10.39
CA LEU A 88 -13.40 -4.83 10.22
C LEU A 88 -12.55 -3.97 11.14
N VAL A 89 -11.25 -4.27 11.20
CA VAL A 89 -10.26 -3.58 12.02
C VAL A 89 -9.04 -3.31 11.16
N ASP A 90 -8.55 -2.07 11.12
CA ASP A 90 -7.41 -1.71 10.29
C ASP A 90 -6.07 -2.18 10.90
N PHE A 91 -4.97 -1.85 10.22
CA PHE A 91 -3.63 -2.28 10.65
C PHE A 91 -3.17 -1.66 11.97
N SER A 92 -3.79 -0.56 12.39
CA SER A 92 -3.52 0.11 13.66
C SER A 92 -4.43 -0.35 14.79
N GLY A 93 -5.46 -1.15 14.49
CA GLY A 93 -6.43 -1.64 15.47
C GLY A 93 -7.71 -0.81 15.55
N GLU A 94 -7.93 0.15 14.65
CA GLU A 94 -9.14 0.96 14.62
C GLU A 94 -10.25 0.29 13.80
N GLU A 95 -11.51 0.49 14.21
CA GLU A 95 -12.68 -0.07 13.49
C GLU A 95 -12.81 0.52 12.09
N ILE A 96 -12.92 -0.35 11.09
CA ILE A 96 -13.17 0.02 9.70
C ILE A 96 -14.67 0.23 9.53
N ASP A 97 -15.08 1.48 9.29
CA ASP A 97 -16.43 1.77 8.80
C ASP A 97 -16.48 1.58 7.27
N PRO A 98 -17.15 0.54 6.75
CA PRO A 98 -17.23 0.27 5.30
C PRO A 98 -18.03 1.33 4.52
N ARG A 99 -18.59 2.35 5.19
CA ARG A 99 -19.28 3.49 4.57
C ARG A 99 -18.41 4.75 4.56
N ASN A 100 -17.26 4.74 5.24
CA ASN A 100 -16.41 5.89 5.41
C ASN A 100 -15.29 5.93 4.36
N THR A 101 -15.48 6.73 3.31
CA THR A 101 -14.46 6.96 2.27
C THR A 101 -13.21 7.71 2.76
N LEU A 102 -13.26 8.29 3.96
CA LEU A 102 -12.14 8.99 4.58
C LEU A 102 -11.22 8.05 5.34
N HIS A 103 -11.66 6.83 5.68
CA HIS A 103 -10.82 5.85 6.37
C HIS A 103 -9.78 5.28 5.39
N LYS A 104 -8.56 5.81 5.49
CA LYS A 104 -7.44 5.41 4.65
C LYS A 104 -6.89 4.07 5.07
N ILE A 105 -6.39 3.31 4.09
CA ILE A 105 -5.75 2.01 4.34
C ILE A 105 -4.47 2.19 5.14
N PHE A 106 -3.73 3.27 4.83
CA PHE A 106 -2.49 3.61 5.48
C PHE A 106 -2.64 4.92 6.25
N SER A 107 -2.16 4.92 7.49
CA SER A 107 -2.07 6.09 8.34
C SER A 107 -1.22 7.19 7.70
N HIS A 108 -1.48 8.44 8.09
CA HIS A 108 -0.69 9.57 7.62
C HIS A 108 0.78 9.45 8.02
N GLU A 109 1.03 8.91 9.22
CA GLU A 109 2.37 8.73 9.78
C GLU A 109 3.18 7.71 8.97
N THR A 110 2.63 6.51 8.74
CA THR A 110 3.26 5.47 7.90
C THR A 110 3.54 5.99 6.50
N GLY A 111 2.57 6.67 5.89
CA GLY A 111 2.76 7.28 4.58
C GLY A 111 3.91 8.32 4.55
N LYS A 112 4.13 9.04 5.66
CA LYS A 112 5.21 10.02 5.79
C LYS A 112 6.56 9.35 6.04
N ASN A 113 6.62 8.34 6.92
CA ASN A 113 7.85 7.62 7.25
C ASN A 113 8.39 6.90 6.02
N ILE A 114 7.55 6.07 5.37
CA ILE A 114 7.95 5.34 4.17
C ILE A 114 8.32 6.28 3.02
N SER A 115 7.61 7.41 2.84
CA SER A 115 8.00 8.41 1.83
C SER A 115 9.41 8.95 2.04
N LYS A 116 9.85 9.12 3.30
CA LYS A 116 11.21 9.58 3.62
C LYS A 116 12.23 8.50 3.31
N GLU A 117 12.00 7.27 3.78
CA GLU A 117 12.90 6.14 3.57
C GLU A 117 13.11 5.82 2.09
N LEU A 118 12.04 5.91 1.30
CA LEU A 118 12.10 5.71 -0.16
C LEU A 118 12.78 6.87 -0.91
N ALA A 119 12.80 8.07 -0.33
CA ALA A 119 13.43 9.25 -0.92
C ALA A 119 14.92 9.38 -0.57
N GLN A 120 15.42 8.60 0.41
CA GLN A 120 16.84 8.54 0.70
C GLN A 120 17.56 7.88 -0.48
N THR A 121 18.36 8.66 -1.19
CA THR A 121 19.34 8.19 -2.17
C THR A 121 20.67 7.95 -1.46
N ASP A 122 21.28 6.79 -1.71
CA ASP A 122 22.70 6.56 -1.40
C ASP A 122 23.61 7.50 -2.20
#